data_AF-A0A431IVJ8-F1
#
_entry.id   AF-A0A431IVJ8-F1
#
_cell.length_a   1.000
_cell.length_b   1.000
_cell.length_c   1.000
_cell.angle_alpha   90.00
_cell.angle_beta   90.00
_cell.angle_gamma   90.00
#
_symmetry.space_group_name_H-M   'P 1'
#
loop_
_entity.id
_entity.type
_entity.pdbx_description
1 polymer ?
#
loop_
_entity_poly.entity_id
_entity_poly.type
_entity_poly.pdbx_seq_one_letter_code
_entity_poly.pdbx_strand_id
1 'polypeptide(L)'
;MEQKLIKSVRIEQLDALIAASEVEFIRVFETSTIAAVRLPNGYTLIGHSACVSSELFNKEIGEQIALDNAKQQLWALEGYQLKTEMFNSGEL
;
A
#
# COMPACT_ATOMS: atom_id res chain seq x y z
N MET A 1 -11.97 35.57 5.90
CA MET A 1 -11.93 34.36 6.75
C MET A 1 -11.08 33.36 5.98
N GLU A 2 -9.81 33.20 6.35
CA GLU A 2 -8.89 32.32 5.63
C GLU A 2 -9.34 30.87 5.79
N GLN A 3 -9.58 30.19 4.67
CA GLN A 3 -9.79 28.74 4.69
C GLN A 3 -8.45 28.09 5.06
N LYS A 4 -8.38 27.50 6.25
CA LYS A 4 -7.25 26.67 6.65
C LYS A 4 -7.23 25.45 5.73
N LEU A 5 -6.16 25.30 4.95
CA LEU A 5 -5.98 24.17 4.05
C LEU A 5 -6.04 22.86 4.86
N ILE A 6 -7.04 22.01 4.59
CA ILE A 6 -7.14 20.69 5.23
C ILE A 6 -6.10 19.79 4.56
N LYS A 7 -5.04 19.44 5.30
CA LYS A 7 -4.08 18.43 4.87
C LYS A 7 -4.63 17.04 5.19
N SER A 8 -4.80 16.19 4.17
CA SER A 8 -5.27 14.81 4.32
C SER A 8 -4.61 13.90 3.28
N VAL A 9 -4.46 12.62 3.64
CA VAL A 9 -4.08 11.56 2.70
C VAL A 9 -5.32 11.18 1.88
N ARG A 10 -5.19 11.19 0.56
CA ARG A 10 -6.28 10.85 -0.36
C ARG A 10 -6.05 9.50 -1.04
N ILE A 11 -7.12 8.76 -1.27
CA ILE A 11 -7.06 7.43 -1.91
C ILE A 11 -6.42 7.54 -3.30
N GLU A 12 -6.74 8.59 -4.05
CA GLU A 12 -6.21 8.81 -5.40
C GLU A 12 -4.69 9.02 -5.41
N GLN A 13 -4.13 9.58 -4.33
CA GLN A 13 -2.68 9.76 -4.19
C GLN A 13 -1.99 8.40 -3.96
N LEU A 14 -2.60 7.54 -3.17
CA LEU A 14 -2.08 6.19 -2.94
C LEU A 14 -2.16 5.34 -4.21
N ASP A 15 -3.28 5.43 -4.95
CA ASP A 15 -3.42 4.77 -6.23
C ASP A 15 -2.39 5.24 -7.24
N ALA A 16 -2.13 6.54 -7.31
CA ALA A 16 -1.07 7.08 -8.15
C ALA A 16 0.33 6.59 -7.73
N LEU A 17 0.61 6.50 -6.43
CA LEU A 17 1.89 5.98 -5.92
C LEU A 17 2.06 4.50 -6.28
N ILE A 18 1.04 3.67 -6.06
CA ILE A 18 1.07 2.25 -6.42
C ILE A 18 1.22 2.09 -7.94
N ALA A 19 0.51 2.87 -8.76
CA ALA A 19 0.63 2.84 -10.21
C ALA A 19 2.01 3.27 -10.73
N ALA A 20 2.72 4.13 -9.97
CA ALA A 20 4.09 4.55 -10.27
C ALA A 20 5.16 3.60 -9.68
N SER A 21 4.75 2.55 -8.98
CA SER A 21 5.65 1.61 -8.31
C SER A 21 5.99 0.41 -9.18
N GLU A 22 7.14 -0.20 -8.92
CA GLU A 22 7.46 -1.52 -9.45
C GLU A 22 6.82 -2.59 -8.55
N VAL A 23 6.15 -3.56 -9.16
CA VAL A 23 5.45 -4.62 -8.42
C VAL A 23 5.90 -5.98 -8.93
N GLU A 24 6.40 -6.81 -8.01
CA GLU A 24 6.69 -8.22 -8.26
C GLU A 24 5.74 -9.09 -7.44
N PHE A 25 5.08 -10.03 -8.12
CA PHE A 25 4.23 -11.03 -7.47
C PHE A 25 4.93 -12.38 -7.39
N ILE A 26 4.92 -12.97 -6.19
CA ILE A 26 5.57 -14.25 -5.93
C ILE A 26 4.54 -15.18 -5.31
N ARG A 27 4.26 -16.31 -5.97
CA ARG A 27 3.51 -17.40 -5.34
C ARG A 27 4.43 -18.14 -4.38
N VAL A 28 3.99 -18.29 -3.13
CA VAL A 28 4.74 -19.00 -2.07
C VAL A 28 3.92 -20.22 -1.67
N PHE A 29 4.54 -21.40 -1.78
CA PHE A 29 3.86 -22.69 -1.66
C PHE A 29 2.64 -22.75 -2.61
N GLU A 30 1.56 -23.42 -2.18
CA GLU A 30 0.40 -23.67 -3.03
C GLU A 30 -0.75 -22.68 -2.82
N THR A 31 -0.79 -21.93 -1.71
CA THR A 31 -1.97 -21.13 -1.35
C THR A 31 -1.69 -19.63 -1.20
N SER A 32 -0.43 -19.20 -1.16
CA SER A 32 -0.08 -17.82 -0.83
C SER A 32 0.49 -17.05 -2.01
N THR A 33 0.17 -15.76 -2.07
CA THR A 33 0.77 -14.77 -2.99
C THR A 33 1.36 -13.64 -2.17
N ILE A 34 2.58 -13.24 -2.52
CA ILE A 34 3.25 -12.04 -2.01
C ILE A 34 3.25 -11.00 -3.12
N ALA A 35 2.99 -9.74 -2.75
CA ALA A 35 3.21 -8.56 -3.58
C ALA A 35 4.37 -7.75 -2.99
N ALA A 36 5.52 -7.75 -3.66
CA ALA A 36 6.64 -6.88 -3.34
C ALA A 36 6.50 -5.59 -4.16
N VAL A 37 6.17 -4.49 -3.50
CA VAL A 37 5.91 -3.18 -4.14
C VAL A 37 7.04 -2.23 -3.79
N ARG A 38 7.88 -1.89 -4.77
CA ARG A 38 8.94 -0.90 -4.62
C ARG A 38 8.43 0.47 -5.06
N LEU A 39 8.22 1.35 -4.08
CA LEU A 39 7.77 2.72 -4.30
C LEU A 39 8.83 3.55 -5.06
N PRO A 40 8.45 4.67 -5.71
CA PRO A 40 9.39 5.55 -6.42
C PRO A 40 10.55 6.07 -5.56
N ASN A 41 10.36 6.17 -4.24
CA ASN A 41 11.40 6.59 -3.30
C ASN A 41 12.33 5.44 -2.85
N GLY A 42 12.14 4.23 -3.38
CA GLY A 42 12.93 3.04 -3.05
C GLY A 42 12.45 2.25 -1.83
N TYR A 43 11.46 2.75 -1.07
CA TYR A 43 10.88 2.00 0.03
C TYR A 43 10.08 0.80 -0.51
N THR A 44 10.21 -0.36 0.14
CA THR A 44 9.55 -1.59 -0.31
C THR A 44 8.46 -2.00 0.68
N LEU A 45 7.25 -2.18 0.18
CA LEU A 45 6.11 -2.75 0.90
C LEU A 45 5.97 -4.22 0.54
N ILE A 46 5.60 -5.05 1.52
CA ILE A 46 5.32 -6.46 1.31
C ILE A 46 3.87 -6.73 1.68
N GLY A 47 3.03 -6.88 0.66
CA GLY A 47 1.64 -7.33 0.80
C GLY A 47 1.52 -8.84 0.63
N HIS A 48 0.45 -9.43 1.17
CA HIS A 48 0.22 -10.86 1.01
C HIS A 48 -1.27 -11.23 0.95
N SER A 49 -1.53 -12.38 0.34
CA SER A 49 -2.81 -13.08 0.38
C SER A 49 -2.57 -14.57 0.63
N ALA A 50 -3.54 -15.26 1.19
CA ALA A 50 -3.55 -16.71 1.29
C ALA A 50 -4.99 -17.24 1.09
N CYS A 51 -5.15 -18.30 0.28
CA CYS A 51 -6.41 -19.00 0.13
C CYS A 51 -6.45 -20.28 0.97
N VAL A 52 -7.64 -20.89 1.10
CA VAL A 52 -7.86 -22.05 1.98
C VAL A 52 -7.19 -23.33 1.49
N SER A 53 -7.10 -23.54 0.17
CA SER A 53 -6.50 -24.73 -0.45
C SER A 53 -5.96 -24.42 -1.85
N SER A 54 -5.11 -25.31 -2.36
CA SER A 54 -4.43 -25.13 -3.64
C SER A 54 -5.36 -25.31 -4.84
N GLU A 55 -6.40 -26.13 -4.72
CA GLU A 55 -7.44 -26.34 -5.73
C GLU A 55 -8.29 -25.09 -5.94
N LEU A 56 -8.40 -24.25 -4.91
CA LEU A 56 -9.13 -22.98 -4.93
C LEU A 56 -8.21 -21.77 -5.17
N PHE A 57 -6.93 -22.00 -5.47
CA PHE A 57 -6.01 -20.91 -5.76
C PHE A 57 -6.40 -20.20 -7.06
N ASN A 58 -6.60 -18.90 -6.96
CA ASN A 58 -6.79 -18.02 -8.11
C ASN A 58 -5.71 -16.94 -8.09
N LYS A 59 -4.87 -16.94 -9.12
CA LYS A 59 -3.73 -16.02 -9.24
C LYS A 59 -4.17 -14.56 -9.23
N GLU A 60 -5.15 -14.20 -10.05
CA GLU A 60 -5.62 -12.81 -10.20
C GLU A 60 -6.21 -12.29 -8.89
N ILE A 61 -7.04 -13.09 -8.21
CA ILE A 61 -7.62 -12.73 -6.92
C ILE A 61 -6.52 -12.61 -5.85
N GLY A 62 -5.57 -13.54 -5.82
CA GLY A 62 -4.46 -13.50 -4.87
C GLY A 62 -3.57 -12.27 -5.07
N GLU A 63 -3.21 -11.95 -6.32
CA GLU A 63 -2.43 -10.76 -6.66
C GLU A 63 -3.16 -9.47 -6.27
N GLN A 64 -4.47 -9.38 -6.56
CA GLN A 64 -5.28 -8.23 -6.17
C GLN A 64 -5.31 -8.04 -4.64
N ILE A 65 -5.60 -9.10 -3.88
CA ILE A 65 -5.66 -9.03 -2.41
C ILE A 65 -4.28 -8.72 -1.81
N ALA A 66 -3.21 -9.32 -2.34
CA ALA A 66 -1.85 -9.04 -1.88
C ALA A 66 -1.46 -7.57 -2.14
N LEU A 67 -1.83 -7.02 -3.30
CA LEU A 67 -1.59 -5.62 -3.62
C LEU A 67 -2.42 -4.68 -2.73
N ASP A 68 -3.69 -4.99 -2.49
CA ASP A 68 -4.55 -4.22 -1.59
C ASP A 68 -4.02 -4.24 -0.15
N ASN A 69 -3.47 -5.37 0.29
CA ASN A 69 -2.79 -5.47 1.58
C ASN A 69 -1.56 -4.55 1.66
N ALA A 70 -0.73 -4.48 0.61
CA ALA A 70 0.39 -3.54 0.54
C ALA A 70 -0.09 -2.07 0.53
N LYS A 71 -1.15 -1.77 -0.23
CA LYS A 71 -1.76 -0.43 -0.29
C LYS A 71 -2.32 0.01 1.08
N GLN A 72 -2.89 -0.91 1.85
CA GLN A 72 -3.36 -0.61 3.21
C GLN A 72 -2.19 -0.26 4.16
N GLN A 73 -1.04 -0.92 4.01
CA GLN A 73 0.17 -0.55 4.75
C GLN A 73 0.65 0.85 4.36
N LEU A 74 0.67 1.16 3.05
CA LEU A 74 1.02 2.49 2.57
C LEU A 74 0.09 3.57 3.13
N TRP A 75 -1.22 3.31 3.18
CA TRP A 75 -2.20 4.21 3.79
C TRP A 75 -1.80 4.60 5.22
N ALA A 76 -1.43 3.62 6.04
CA ALA A 76 -1.02 3.88 7.42
C ALA A 76 0.30 4.69 7.50
N LEU A 77 1.27 4.37 6.63
CA LEU A 77 2.55 5.07 6.58
C LEU A 77 2.41 6.52 6.13
N GLU A 78 1.63 6.80 5.09
CA GLU A 78 1.34 8.16 4.62
C GLU A 78 0.62 8.99 5.69
N GLY A 79 -0.29 8.36 6.45
CA GLY A 79 -0.93 9.01 7.59
C GLY A 79 0.06 9.38 8.70
N TYR A 80 0.98 8.46 9.02
CA TYR A 80 2.06 8.71 9.98
C TYR A 80 3.04 9.80 9.50
N GLN A 81 3.44 9.75 8.23
CA GLN A 81 4.32 10.74 7.62
C GLN A 81 3.67 12.13 7.69
N LEU A 82 2.42 12.27 7.25
CA LEU A 82 1.71 13.54 7.30
C LEU A 82 1.61 14.07 8.73
N LYS A 83 1.30 13.21 9.72
CA LYS A 83 1.25 13.61 11.13
C LYS A 83 2.61 14.09 11.64
N THR A 84 3.69 13.42 11.22
CA THR A 84 5.07 13.77 11.58
C THR A 84 5.48 15.11 10.97
N GLU A 85 5.13 15.35 9.69
CA GLU A 85 5.36 16.63 9.03
C GLU A 85 4.64 17.78 9.76
N MET A 86 3.38 17.59 10.15
CA MET A 86 2.63 18.59 10.91
C MET A 86 3.21 18.84 12.31
N PHE A 87 3.74 17.81 12.98
CA PHE A 87 4.43 17.98 14.26
C PHE A 87 5.70 18.80 14.11
N ASN A 88 6.53 18.46 13.12
CA ASN A 88 7.81 19.13 12.87
C ASN A 88 7.65 20.58 12.39
N SER A 89 6.56 20.91 11.70
CA SER A 89 6.26 22.28 11.26
C SER A 89 5.56 23.14 12.32
N GLY A 90 5.23 22.59 13.49
CA GLY A 90 4.50 23.30 14.55
C GLY A 90 3.02 23.54 14.24
N GLU A 91 2.44 22.78 13.31
CA GLU A 91 1.01 22.86 12.93
C GLU A 91 0.10 22.03 13.85
N LEU A 92 0.67 21.24 14.77
CA LEU A 92 -0.01 20.50 15.83
C LEU A 92 0.16 21.17 17.20
#